data_AF-A0A2V8KVX4-F1
#
_entry.id   AF-A0A2V8KVX4-F1
#
_cell.length_a   1.000
_cell.length_b   1.000
_cell.length_c   1.000
_cell.angle_alpha   90.00
_cell.angle_beta   90.00
_cell.angle_gamma   90.00
#
_symmetry.space_group_name_H-M   'P 1'
#
loop_
_entity.id
_entity.type
_entity.pdbx_description
1 polymer ?
#
loop_
_entity_poly.entity_id
_entity_poly.type
_entity_poly.pdbx_seq_one_letter_code
_entity_poly.pdbx_strand_id
1 'polypeptide(L)'
;MEFFNPPYVLGTVIAPSFPSPFGSLTAPLPSQTNGVNYDTPATPYLMQWNSNVQRQVMEATILTVGYVGSRGVHLFNQRDGFAQKIRL
;
A
#
# COMPACT_ATOMS: atom_id res chain seq x y z
N MET A 1 -3.29 -8.56 -15.51
CA MET A 1 -2.51 -8.23 -14.30
C MET A 1 -1.51 -7.17 -14.73
N GLU A 2 -1.79 -5.90 -14.46
CA GLU A 2 -0.85 -4.81 -14.75
C GLU A 2 0.06 -4.61 -13.53
N PHE A 3 1.36 -4.50 -13.78
CA PHE A 3 2.39 -4.48 -12.74
C PHE A 3 2.58 -3.05 -12.24
N PHE A 4 2.29 -2.81 -10.96
CA PHE A 4 2.43 -1.49 -10.35
C PHE A 4 3.89 -1.18 -9.96
N ASN A 5 4.77 -2.18 -10.00
CA ASN A 5 6.21 -1.98 -9.87
C ASN A 5 6.92 -2.37 -11.18
N PRO A 6 7.83 -1.53 -11.71
CA PRO A 6 8.77 -2.01 -12.71
C PRO A 6 9.59 -3.18 -12.11
N PRO A 7 10.03 -4.16 -12.92
CA PRO A 7 10.59 -5.44 -12.47
C PRO A 7 12.01 -5.29 -11.89
N TYR A 8 12.16 -4.50 -10.84
CA TYR A 8 13.41 -4.36 -10.09
C TYR A 8 13.33 -5.18 -8.81
N VAL A 9 14.31 -6.04 -8.62
CA VAL A 9 14.54 -6.78 -7.37
C VAL A 9 15.77 -6.18 -6.71
N LEU A 10 15.68 -5.82 -5.43
CA LEU A 10 16.81 -5.29 -4.66
C LEU A 10 17.79 -6.44 -4.37
N GLY A 11 19.04 -6.31 -4.83
CA GLY A 11 20.15 -7.20 -4.48
C GLY A 11 21.04 -6.53 -3.43
N THR A 12 21.39 -7.23 -2.36
CA THR A 12 22.30 -6.73 -1.31
C THR A 12 23.59 -7.52 -1.33
N VAL A 13 24.75 -6.82 -1.38
CA VAL A 13 26.06 -7.44 -1.15
C VAL A 13 26.44 -7.24 0.30
N ILE A 14 26.66 -8.34 1.00
CA ILE A 14 27.21 -8.32 2.35
C ILE A 14 28.74 -8.38 2.22
N ALA A 15 29.45 -7.43 2.84
CA ALA A 15 30.91 -7.29 2.80
C ALA A 15 31.50 -7.08 1.38
N PRO A 16 31.35 -5.88 0.78
CA PRO A 16 31.90 -5.57 -0.55
C PRO A 16 33.45 -5.56 -0.55
N SER A 17 34.06 -6.05 -1.63
CA SER A 17 35.51 -6.05 -1.84
C SER A 17 35.98 -5.02 -2.87
N PHE A 18 37.12 -4.37 -2.65
CA PHE A 18 37.75 -3.46 -3.63
C PHE A 18 38.62 -4.23 -4.64
N PRO A 19 38.69 -3.82 -5.93
CA PRO A 19 37.96 -2.73 -6.58
C PRO A 19 36.58 -3.10 -7.13
N SER A 20 36.19 -4.38 -7.08
CA SER A 20 34.93 -4.88 -7.65
C SER A 20 33.96 -5.33 -6.54
N PRO A 21 33.16 -4.40 -5.97
CA PRO A 21 32.25 -4.71 -4.87
C PRO A 21 31.02 -5.52 -5.30
N PHE A 22 30.79 -5.72 -6.60
CA PHE A 22 29.60 -6.37 -7.16
C PHE A 22 29.92 -7.60 -8.04
N GLY A 23 31.17 -8.05 -8.06
CA GLY A 23 31.64 -9.07 -9.01
C GLY A 23 30.98 -10.45 -8.93
N SER A 24 30.24 -10.75 -7.85
CA SER A 24 29.53 -12.03 -7.65
C SER A 24 28.00 -11.90 -7.65
N LEU A 25 27.45 -10.72 -7.95
CA LEU A 25 26.01 -10.56 -8.06
C LEU A 25 25.50 -11.24 -9.32
N THR A 26 24.77 -12.34 -9.16
CA THR A 26 23.90 -12.85 -10.23
C THR A 26 22.68 -11.94 -10.28
N ALA A 27 22.34 -11.43 -11.46
CA ALA A 27 21.14 -10.63 -11.64
C ALA A 27 19.93 -11.44 -11.12
N PRO A 28 19.21 -10.95 -10.10
CA PRO A 28 18.05 -11.66 -9.60
C PRO A 28 17.04 -11.84 -10.73
N LEU A 29 16.48 -13.05 -10.87
CA LEU A 29 15.34 -13.26 -11.75
C LEU A 29 14.23 -12.29 -11.33
N PRO A 30 13.55 -11.64 -12.28
CA PRO A 30 12.46 -10.73 -11.96
C PRO A 30 11.39 -11.48 -11.15
N SER A 31 11.33 -11.23 -9.85
CA SER A 31 10.34 -11.81 -8.95
C SER A 31 9.30 -10.75 -8.63
N GLN A 32 8.08 -11.00 -9.08
CA GLN A 32 6.94 -10.10 -8.91
C GLN A 32 6.32 -10.35 -7.55
N THR A 33 6.89 -9.77 -6.49
CA THR A 33 6.39 -9.97 -5.12
C THR A 33 5.01 -9.36 -4.92
N ASN A 34 4.68 -8.28 -5.65
CA ASN A 34 3.45 -7.51 -5.44
C ASN A 34 2.69 -7.34 -6.76
N GLY A 35 1.70 -8.22 -6.97
CA GLY A 35 0.73 -8.08 -8.05
C GLY A 35 -0.59 -7.53 -7.49
N VAL A 36 -1.09 -6.43 -8.07
CA VAL A 36 -2.48 -6.04 -7.89
C VAL A 36 -3.30 -6.82 -8.92
N ASN A 37 -4.27 -7.63 -8.46
CA ASN A 37 -5.18 -8.32 -9.37
C ASN A 37 -6.02 -7.26 -10.11
N TYR A 38 -5.74 -7.09 -11.39
CA TYR A 38 -6.47 -6.16 -12.26
C TYR A 38 -7.88 -6.64 -12.61
N ASP A 39 -8.22 -7.87 -12.24
CA ASP A 39 -9.55 -8.46 -12.37
C ASP A 39 -10.45 -7.91 -11.26
N THR A 40 -10.58 -6.59 -11.23
CA THR A 40 -11.46 -5.89 -10.30
C THR A 40 -12.70 -5.49 -11.09
N PRO A 41 -13.84 -6.16 -10.91
CA PRO A 41 -15.06 -5.87 -11.68
C PRO A 41 -15.63 -4.47 -11.45
N ALA A 42 -15.05 -3.69 -10.52
CA ALA A 42 -15.49 -2.35 -10.18
C ALA A 42 -14.31 -1.47 -9.75
N THR A 43 -14.32 -0.22 -10.22
CA THR A 43 -13.29 0.78 -9.94
C THR A 43 -13.15 1.05 -8.44
N PRO A 44 -11.92 1.03 -7.87
CA PRO A 44 -11.69 1.42 -6.49
C PRO A 44 -12.10 2.87 -6.26
N TYR A 45 -12.85 3.14 -5.21
CA TYR A 45 -13.21 4.51 -4.84
C TYR A 45 -13.19 4.70 -3.32
N LEU A 46 -12.95 5.94 -2.89
CA LEU A 46 -12.97 6.34 -1.48
C LEU A 46 -14.03 7.44 -1.31
N MET A 47 -15.02 7.17 -0.48
CA MET A 47 -16.04 8.14 -0.09
C MET A 47 -15.64 8.79 1.24
N GLN A 48 -15.76 10.11 1.34
CA GLN A 48 -15.56 10.87 2.57
C GLN A 48 -16.82 11.67 2.87
N TRP A 49 -17.23 11.68 4.14
CA TRP A 49 -18.37 12.44 4.62
C TRP A 49 -17.96 13.31 5.80
N ASN A 50 -18.39 14.57 5.77
CA ASN A 50 -18.22 15.52 6.86
C ASN A 50 -19.60 16.11 7.17
N SER A 51 -20.02 16.05 8.42
CA SER A 51 -21.29 16.59 8.89
C SER A 51 -21.05 17.42 10.12
N ASN A 52 -21.56 18.64 10.14
CA ASN A 52 -21.45 19.56 11.26
C ASN A 52 -22.84 20.08 11.63
N VAL A 53 -23.18 19.98 12.91
CA VAL A 53 -24.41 20.54 13.48
C VAL A 53 -24.02 21.56 14.54
N GLN A 54 -24.60 22.74 14.45
CA GLN A 54 -24.37 23.82 15.40
C GLN A 54 -25.68 24.20 16.06
N ARG A 55 -25.66 24.42 17.38
CA ARG A 55 -26.80 24.90 18.13
C ARG A 55 -26.37 25.91 19.19
N GLN A 56 -27.06 27.04 19.24
CA GLN A 56 -26.95 27.98 20.33
C GLN A 56 -27.62 27.38 21.57
N VAL A 57 -26.86 27.27 22.67
CA VAL A 57 -27.31 26.67 23.94
C VAL A 57 -27.52 27.72 25.03
N MET A 58 -26.85 28.88 24.95
CA MET A 58 -27.03 30.03 25.82
C MET A 58 -26.81 31.33 25.02
N GLU A 59 -27.14 32.50 25.58
CA GLU A 59 -27.06 33.80 24.90
C GLU A 59 -25.68 34.07 24.25
N ALA A 60 -24.60 33.54 24.84
CA ALA A 60 -23.23 33.67 24.32
C ALA A 60 -22.49 32.34 24.13
N THR A 61 -23.21 31.21 23.99
CA THR A 61 -22.56 29.88 23.85
C THR A 61 -23.17 29.08 22.71
N ILE A 62 -22.31 28.65 21.79
CA ILE A 62 -22.66 27.79 20.65
C ILE A 62 -21.97 26.46 20.83
N LEU A 63 -22.75 25.38 20.77
CA LEU A 63 -22.25 24.02 20.74
C LEU A 63 -22.17 23.55 19.28
N THR A 64 -21.01 23.04 18.88
CA THR A 64 -20.78 22.44 17.57
C THR A 64 -20.45 20.97 17.74
N VAL A 65 -21.16 20.11 17.00
CA VAL A 65 -20.88 18.68 16.92
C VAL A 65 -20.53 18.36 15.47
N GLY A 66 -19.30 17.91 15.26
CA GLY A 66 -18.78 17.48 13.96
C GLY A 66 -18.56 15.98 13.90
N TYR A 67 -18.94 15.36 12.79
CA TYR A 67 -18.66 13.96 12.49
C TYR A 67 -17.99 13.83 11.12
N VAL A 68 -16.89 13.09 11.06
CA VAL A 68 -16.14 12.82 9.82
C VAL A 68 -15.94 11.33 9.69
N GLY A 69 -16.25 10.78 8.51
CA GLY A 69 -16.07 9.37 8.20
C GLY A 69 -15.53 9.16 6.80
N SER A 70 -14.85 8.05 6.59
CA SER A 70 -14.39 7.61 5.26
C SER A 70 -14.73 6.14 5.02
N ARG A 71 -14.98 5.79 3.76
CA ARG A 71 -15.21 4.40 3.33
C ARG A 71 -14.52 4.16 2.00
N GLY A 72 -13.54 3.28 2.02
CA GLY A 72 -12.97 2.69 0.80
C GLY A 72 -13.80 1.51 0.32
N VAL A 73 -14.07 1.43 -0.97
CA VAL A 73 -14.70 0.27 -1.63
C VAL A 73 -13.76 -0.20 -2.74
N HIS A 74 -13.51 -1.51 -2.78
CA HIS A 74 -12.63 -2.18 -3.74
C HIS A 74 -11.20 -1.63 -3.80
N LEU A 75 -10.70 -1.06 -2.70
CA LEU A 75 -9.29 -0.63 -2.60
C LEU A 75 -8.37 -1.83 -2.85
N PHE A 76 -7.33 -1.61 -3.65
CA PHE A 76 -6.35 -2.63 -3.97
C PHE A 76 -5.59 -3.04 -2.71
N ASN A 77 -5.81 -4.27 -2.25
CA ASN A 77 -5.01 -4.87 -1.19
C ASN A 77 -3.76 -5.49 -1.81
N GLN A 78 -2.59 -4.95 -1.45
CA GLN A 78 -1.31 -5.56 -1.80
C GLN A 78 -1.19 -6.89 -1.02
N ARG A 79 -1.17 -8.02 -1.75
CA ARG A 79 -0.91 -9.34 -1.15
C ARG A 79 0.59 -9.59 -1.23
N ASP A 80 1.26 -9.60 -0.07
CA ASP A 80 2.65 -10.01 0.03
C ASP A 80 2.73 -11.54 -0.11
N GLY A 81 3.25 -12.01 -1.24
CA GLY A 81 3.36 -13.43 -1.56
C GLY A 81 4.59 -14.12 -0.97
N PHE A 82 4.73 -14.18 0.35
CA PHE A 82 5.73 -15.08 0.95
C PHE A 82 5.13 -16.49 1.09
N ALA A 83 5.25 -17.29 0.03
CA ALA A 83 5.02 -18.72 0.10
C ALA A 83 6.16 -19.39 0.89
N GLN A 84 6.05 -19.41 2.22
CA GLN A 84 6.88 -20.24 3.09
C GLN A 84 6.55 -21.71 2.81
N LYS A 85 7.35 -22.39 1.98
CA LYS A 85 7.33 -23.86 1.87
C LYS A 85 8.62 -24.41 2.46
N ILE A 86 8.66 -24.50 3.80
CA ILE A 86 9.63 -25.36 4.49
C ILE A 86 9.18 -26.81 4.22
N ARG A 87 9.99 -27.55 3.47
CA ARG A 87 9.96 -29.02 3.47
C ARG A 87 11.11 -29.47 4.37
N LEU A 88 10.76 -30.29 5.38
CA LEU A 88 11.70 -31.11 6.14
C LEU A 88 12.37 -32.15 5.23
#